data_AF-A0A1H1J1B7-F1
#
_entry.id   AF-A0A1H1J1B7-F1
#
_cell.length_a   1.000
_cell.length_b   1.000
_cell.length_c   1.000
_cell.angle_alpha   90.00
_cell.angle_beta   90.00
_cell.angle_gamma   90.00
#
_symmetry.space_group_name_H-M   'P 1'
#
loop_
_entity.id
_entity.type
_entity.pdbx_description
1 polymer ?
#
loop_
_entity_poly.entity_id
_entity_poly.type
_entity_poly.pdbx_seq_one_letter_code
_entity_poly.pdbx_strand_id
1 'polypeptide(L)'
;MTELAFVHQASPTGVVFEPGGLARLEAEAADLNLERVLVLSTPQQGGHAEQAASALGPRLAGTFSGAAMLARAWSGDPPADWGFNAAASWSE
;
A
#
# COMPACT_ATOMS: atom_id res chain seq x y z
N MET A 1 -33.09 5.25 32.54
CA MET A 1 -32.80 4.35 31.41
C MET A 1 -31.77 5.05 30.54
N THR A 2 -30.52 4.60 30.57
CA THR A 2 -29.46 5.19 29.75
C THR A 2 -29.51 4.53 28.38
N GLU A 3 -29.82 5.30 27.35
CA GLU A 3 -29.90 4.81 25.97
C GLU A 3 -28.48 4.84 25.36
N LEU A 4 -27.97 3.66 25.01
CA LEU A 4 -26.69 3.51 24.32
C LEU A 4 -26.95 3.50 22.81
N ALA A 5 -26.93 4.67 22.18
CA ALA A 5 -27.11 4.82 20.74
C ALA A 5 -25.79 5.15 20.03
N PHE A 6 -25.52 4.50 18.90
CA PHE A 6 -24.43 4.83 17.99
C PHE A 6 -24.87 4.68 16.52
N VAL A 7 -24.16 5.36 15.62
CA VAL A 7 -24.34 5.26 14.17
C VAL A 7 -23.08 4.64 13.56
N HIS A 8 -23.26 3.59 12.78
CA HIS A 8 -22.20 2.99 11.97
C HIS A 8 -22.37 3.39 10.51
N GLN A 9 -21.30 3.93 9.91
CA GLN A 9 -21.23 4.24 8.49
C GLN A 9 -20.12 3.41 7.86
N ALA A 10 -20.50 2.47 7.00
CA ALA A 10 -19.53 1.69 6.23
C ALA A 10 -19.13 2.47 4.97
N SER A 11 -17.83 2.56 4.72
CA SER A 11 -17.31 3.05 3.44
C SER A 11 -17.47 1.96 2.36
N PRO A 12 -17.65 2.33 1.08
CA PRO A 12 -17.59 1.37 -0.02
C PRO A 12 -16.24 0.65 -0.03
N THR A 13 -16.26 -0.69 -0.06
CA THR A 13 -15.06 -1.53 -0.07
C THR A 13 -15.24 -2.70 -1.03
N GLY A 14 -14.16 -3.08 -1.71
CA GLY A 14 -14.03 -4.31 -2.48
C GLY A 14 -12.98 -5.21 -1.82
N VAL A 15 -13.34 -6.47 -1.54
CA VAL A 15 -12.45 -7.43 -0.88
C VAL A 15 -12.46 -8.74 -1.65
N VAL A 16 -11.29 -9.14 -2.15
CA VAL A 16 -11.05 -10.47 -2.74
C VAL A 16 -10.35 -11.33 -1.70
N PHE A 17 -11.02 -12.39 -1.23
CA PHE A 17 -10.46 -13.31 -0.23
C PHE A 17 -10.64 -14.75 -0.69
N GLU A 18 -9.64 -15.26 -1.41
CA GLU A 18 -9.61 -16.62 -1.95
C GLU A 18 -8.16 -17.13 -2.06
N PRO A 19 -7.93 -18.45 -2.01
CA PRO A 19 -6.61 -19.03 -2.29
C PRO A 19 -6.11 -18.60 -3.67
N GLY A 20 -4.89 -18.04 -3.73
CA GLY A 20 -4.31 -17.55 -4.98
C GLY A 20 -4.89 -16.23 -5.49
N GLY A 21 -5.64 -15.48 -4.67
CA GLY A 21 -6.31 -14.24 -5.08
C GLY A 21 -5.41 -13.15 -5.67
N LEU A 22 -4.09 -13.18 -5.42
CA LEU A 22 -3.15 -12.27 -6.10
C LEU A 22 -3.22 -12.34 -7.64
N ALA A 23 -3.61 -13.49 -8.20
CA ALA A 23 -3.80 -13.64 -9.65
C ALA A 23 -4.94 -12.75 -10.21
N ARG A 24 -5.82 -12.21 -9.35
CA ARG A 24 -6.89 -11.28 -9.75
C ARG A 24 -6.40 -9.85 -9.95
N LEU A 25 -5.19 -9.50 -9.50
CA LEU A 25 -4.74 -8.10 -9.43
C LEU A 25 -4.88 -7.33 -10.75
N GLU A 26 -4.58 -7.95 -11.90
CA GLU A 26 -4.77 -7.30 -13.20
C GLU A 26 -6.25 -6.99 -13.48
N ALA A 27 -7.16 -7.93 -13.19
CA ALA A 27 -8.60 -7.76 -13.39
C ALA A 27 -9.18 -6.71 -12.43
N GLU A 28 -8.80 -6.75 -11.15
CA GLU A 28 -9.24 -5.74 -10.17
C GLU A 28 -8.73 -4.34 -10.54
N ALA A 29 -7.50 -4.22 -11.04
CA ALA A 29 -6.98 -2.95 -11.56
C ALA A 29 -7.77 -2.48 -12.79
N ALA A 30 -8.17 -3.40 -13.68
CA ALA A 30 -9.01 -3.07 -14.83
C ALA A 30 -10.41 -2.58 -14.42
N ASP A 31 -11.04 -3.25 -13.45
CA ASP A 31 -12.37 -2.90 -12.94
C ASP A 31 -12.37 -1.51 -12.26
N LEU A 32 -11.23 -1.11 -11.69
CA LEU A 32 -10.99 0.23 -11.16
C LEU A 32 -10.56 1.26 -12.22
N ASN A 33 -10.49 0.87 -13.50
CA ASN A 33 -9.97 1.68 -14.61
C ASN A 33 -8.53 2.20 -14.39
N LEU A 34 -7.69 1.41 -13.73
CA LEU A 34 -6.27 1.72 -13.49
C LEU A 34 -5.40 1.12 -14.59
N GLU A 35 -4.63 1.96 -15.27
CA GLU A 35 -3.74 1.54 -16.36
C GLU A 35 -2.28 1.37 -15.94
N ARG A 36 -1.87 2.08 -14.88
CA ARG A 36 -0.48 2.19 -14.41
C ARG A 36 -0.46 2.07 -12.90
N VAL A 37 -0.02 0.92 -12.40
CA VAL A 37 -0.03 0.57 -10.97
C VAL A 37 1.38 0.44 -10.45
N LEU A 38 1.66 1.07 -9.32
CA LEU A 38 2.93 0.98 -8.60
C LEU A 38 2.77 0.00 -7.43
N VAL A 39 3.60 -1.04 -7.37
CA VAL A 39 3.62 -1.96 -6.21
C VAL A 39 4.51 -1.38 -5.12
N LEU A 40 4.00 -1.29 -3.90
CA LEU A 40 4.73 -0.79 -2.73
C LEU A 40 5.01 -1.93 -1.76
N SER A 41 6.23 -1.99 -1.22
CA SER A 41 6.56 -2.94 -0.16
C SER A 41 7.62 -2.39 0.79
N THR A 42 7.73 -3.01 1.97
CA THR A 42 8.94 -2.90 2.79
C THR A 42 10.07 -3.74 2.18
N PRO A 43 11.35 -3.48 2.50
CA PRO A 43 12.47 -4.27 1.97
C PRO A 43 12.35 -5.77 2.26
N GLN A 44 11.81 -6.14 3.43
CA GLN A 44 11.65 -7.53 3.88
C GLN A 44 10.54 -8.29 3.13
N GLN A 45 9.69 -7.58 2.40
CA GLN A 45 8.55 -8.14 1.67
C GLN A 45 8.77 -8.19 0.15
N GLY A 46 10.03 -8.08 -0.31
CA GLY A 46 10.38 -8.07 -1.74
C GLY A 46 9.78 -9.25 -2.52
N GLY A 47 9.83 -10.47 -1.97
CA GLY A 47 9.26 -11.65 -2.66
C GLY A 47 7.75 -11.55 -2.90
N HIS A 48 6.98 -10.96 -1.97
CA HIS A 48 5.55 -10.72 -2.18
C HIS A 48 5.32 -9.58 -3.18
N ALA A 49 6.18 -8.56 -3.18
CA ALA A 49 6.11 -7.47 -4.15
C ALA A 49 6.35 -7.97 -5.58
N GLU A 50 7.31 -8.87 -5.77
CA GLU A 50 7.59 -9.51 -7.07
C GLU A 50 6.41 -10.36 -7.55
N GLN A 51 5.77 -11.12 -6.66
CA GLN A 51 4.57 -11.89 -6.99
C GLN A 51 3.41 -10.98 -7.44
N ALA A 52 3.17 -9.88 -6.72
CA ALA A 52 2.16 -8.90 -7.09
C ALA A 52 2.49 -8.18 -8.41
N ALA A 53 3.75 -7.82 -8.60
CA ALA A 53 4.24 -7.19 -9.83
C ALA A 53 4.04 -8.10 -11.05
N SER A 54 4.38 -9.39 -10.91
CA SER A 54 4.14 -10.40 -11.94
C SER A 54 2.65 -10.54 -12.29
N ALA A 55 1.78 -10.56 -11.27
CA ALA A 55 0.34 -10.69 -11.46
C ALA A 55 -0.35 -9.46 -12.10
N LEU A 56 0.28 -8.29 -12.06
CA LEU A 56 -0.24 -7.06 -12.69
C LEU A 56 0.08 -6.96 -14.19
N GLY A 57 1.01 -7.78 -14.70
CA GLY A 57 1.37 -7.85 -16.11
C GLY A 57 1.64 -6.47 -16.74
N PRO A 58 0.98 -6.10 -17.84
CA PRO A 58 1.24 -4.84 -18.55
C PRO A 58 0.82 -3.59 -17.78
N ARG A 59 0.00 -3.72 -16.73
CA ARG A 59 -0.45 -2.58 -15.91
C ARG A 59 0.60 -2.14 -14.89
N LEU A 60 1.67 -2.92 -14.70
CA LEU A 60 2.75 -2.57 -13.78
C LEU A 60 3.53 -1.36 -14.29
N ALA A 61 3.50 -0.27 -13.53
CA ALA A 61 4.33 0.91 -13.77
C ALA A 61 5.71 0.81 -13.11
N GLY A 62 5.84 -0.02 -12.06
CA GLY A 62 7.09 -0.27 -11.35
C GLY A 62 6.87 -0.81 -9.94
N THR A 63 7.97 -0.95 -9.20
CA THR A 63 7.98 -1.37 -7.80
C THR A 63 8.76 -0.38 -6.95
N PHE A 64 8.31 -0.11 -5.73
CA PHE A 64 9.05 0.63 -4.72
C PHE A 64 9.13 -0.18 -3.42
N SER A 65 10.34 -0.60 -3.05
CA SER A 65 10.60 -1.46 -1.89
C SER A 65 11.15 -0.71 -0.67
N GLY A 66 11.11 0.62 -0.70
CA GLY A 66 11.61 1.48 0.38
C GLY A 66 10.54 1.90 1.38
N ALA A 67 9.37 1.24 1.41
CA ALA A 67 8.34 1.64 2.35
C ALA A 67 8.82 1.40 3.79
N ALA A 68 8.74 2.44 4.62
CA ALA A 68 9.01 2.33 6.03
C ALA A 68 7.74 1.85 6.74
N MET A 69 7.89 0.84 7.61
CA MET A 69 6.82 0.53 8.55
C MET A 69 6.71 1.67 9.54
N LEU A 70 5.51 2.25 9.71
CA LEU A 70 5.25 3.26 10.73
C LEU A 70 5.46 2.62 12.11
N ALA A 71 6.68 2.69 12.64
CA ALA A 71 6.95 2.33 14.02
C ALA A 71 6.29 3.38 14.92
N ARG A 72 5.54 2.95 15.95
CA ARG A 72 4.84 3.84 16.91
C ARG A 72 5.80 4.67 17.79
N ALA A 73 7.08 4.77 17.43
CA ALA A 73 8.07 5.66 18.02
C ALA A 73 9.19 5.87 17.00
N TRP A 74 8.94 6.66 15.95
CA TRP A 74 10.03 7.22 15.17
C TRP A 74 10.31 8.62 15.70
N SER A 75 11.42 8.76 16.43
CA SER A 75 11.89 10.02 17.02
C SER A 75 13.31 10.38 16.56
N GLY A 76 13.76 9.82 15.44
CA GLY A 76 15.12 10.01 14.92
C GLY A 76 15.11 10.42 13.46
N ASP A 77 16.26 10.88 12.95
CA ASP A 77 16.42 11.21 11.53
C ASP A 77 16.28 9.96 10.64
N PRO A 78 15.74 10.10 9.41
CA PRO A 78 15.63 8.98 8.50
C PRO A 78 17.03 8.56 8.04
N PRO A 79 17.27 7.26 7.80
CA PRO A 79 18.48 6.80 7.15
C PRO A 79 18.78 7.58 5.87
N ALA A 80 20.04 7.98 5.68
CA ALA A 80 20.47 8.84 4.58
C ALA A 80 20.21 8.25 3.18
N ASP A 81 20.01 6.93 3.09
CA ASP A 81 19.71 6.18 1.88
C ASP A 81 18.22 6.17 1.50
N TRP A 82 17.34 6.73 2.32
CA TRP A 82 15.88 6.73 2.08
C TRP A 82 15.41 7.72 1.00
N GLY A 83 16.31 8.51 0.40
CA GLY A 83 15.99 9.33 -0.78
C GLY A 83 14.93 10.43 -0.55
N PHE A 84 14.55 10.70 0.70
CA PHE A 84 13.77 11.89 1.02
C PHE A 84 14.64 13.11 0.71
N ASN A 85 14.29 13.88 -0.33
CA ASN A 85 14.91 15.17 -0.56
C ASN A 85 14.75 16.00 0.72
N ALA A 86 15.87 16.54 1.23
CA ALA A 86 15.96 17.37 2.44
C ALA A 86 15.12 18.67 2.41
N ALA A 87 14.20 18.82 1.45
CA ALA A 87 13.26 19.92 1.33
C ALA A 87 11.97 19.72 2.14
N ALA A 88 11.73 18.53 2.72
CA ALA A 88 10.66 18.36 3.70
C ALA A 88 11.17 18.68 5.11
N SER A 89 11.71 19.88 5.31
CA SER A 89 11.86 20.46 6.64
C SER A 89 10.45 20.72 7.18
N TRP A 90 9.90 19.78 7.94
CA TRP A 90 8.74 20.03 8.78
C TRP A 90 9.21 20.91 9.94
N SER A 91 9.06 22.22 9.77
CA SER A 91 9.18 23.17 10.87
C SER A 91 7.95 23.04 11.77
N GLU A 92 8.18 23.03 13.08
CA GLU A 92 7.14 23.24 14.11
C GLU A 92 6.41 24.59 13.94
#